data_AF-A0A8B7VXI3-F1
#
_entry.id   AF-A0A8B7VXI3-F1
#
_cell.length_a   1.000
_cell.length_b   1.000
_cell.length_c   1.000
_cell.angle_alpha   90.00
_cell.angle_beta   90.00
_cell.angle_gamma   90.00
#
_symmetry.space_group_name_H-M   'P 1'
#
loop_
_entity.id
_entity.type
_entity.pdbx_description
1 polymer ?
#
loop_
_entity_poly.entity_id
_entity_poly.type
_entity_poly.pdbx_seq_one_letter_code
_entity_poly.pdbx_strand_id
1 'polypeptide(L)'
;MKVLLLKDAKEDNCGQDPYIRELAVYGLEATLIPVLSFEFLSLPSFSEKLSHPEGYGGLIFTSPRSVEALELCLEKDSKTEVWEKSLKEKWNAKSVYVVGNATASLVSKIGLDAEGESSGNAEKLAEYICSSTGTEIQEQSWACSPGHLCQLGAALPITLHTVLTLSF
;
A
#
# COMPACT_ATOMS: atom_id res chain seq x y z
N MET A 1 25.99 4.06 29.18
CA MET A 1 24.58 4.03 29.64
C MET A 1 23.83 3.02 28.79
N LYS A 2 22.95 2.21 29.38
CA LYS A 2 22.20 1.16 28.65
C LYS A 2 20.85 1.68 28.18
N VAL A 3 20.46 1.33 26.95
CA VAL A 3 19.22 1.78 26.30
C VAL A 3 18.48 0.57 25.75
N LEU A 4 17.15 0.55 25.90
CA LEU A 4 16.29 -0.49 25.35
C LEU A 4 15.49 0.07 24.17
N LEU A 5 15.55 -0.59 23.02
CA LEU A 5 14.80 -0.24 21.81
C LEU A 5 13.63 -1.20 21.65
N LEU A 6 12.41 -0.67 21.62
CA LEU A 6 11.17 -1.42 21.44
C LEU A 6 10.56 -1.03 20.08
N LYS A 7 10.95 -1.73 19.01
CA LYS A 7 10.48 -1.45 17.64
C LYS A 7 10.40 -2.73 16.82
N ASP A 8 9.82 -2.66 15.63
CA ASP A 8 9.89 -3.76 14.65
C ASP A 8 11.36 -4.14 14.36
N ALA A 9 11.65 -5.43 14.17
CA ALA A 9 12.97 -5.88 13.73
C ALA A 9 13.13 -5.52 12.25
N LYS A 10 13.80 -4.39 12.00
CA LYS A 10 14.13 -3.97 10.63
C LYS A 10 15.63 -3.82 10.55
N GLU A 11 16.25 -4.77 9.85
CA GLU A 11 17.67 -4.73 9.52
C GLU A 11 17.88 -3.87 8.28
N ASP A 12 18.99 -3.13 8.24
CA ASP A 12 19.43 -2.48 7.01
C ASP A 12 20.31 -3.43 6.17
N ASN A 13 20.75 -2.98 5.00
CA ASN A 13 21.62 -3.77 4.11
C ASN A 13 22.97 -4.16 4.73
N CYS A 14 23.32 -3.65 5.92
CA CYS A 14 24.55 -3.93 6.65
C CYS A 14 24.35 -4.90 7.82
N GLY A 15 23.13 -5.46 8.01
CA GLY A 15 22.85 -6.48 9.02
C GLY A 15 22.87 -5.97 10.46
N GLN A 16 22.79 -4.65 10.67
CA GLN A 16 22.63 -4.05 12.01
C GLN A 16 21.53 -2.99 12.00
N ASP A 17 20.79 -2.88 13.10
CA ASP A 17 19.77 -1.84 13.23
C ASP A 17 20.44 -0.44 13.26
N PRO A 18 19.96 0.52 12.44
CA PRO A 18 20.57 1.84 12.34
C PRO A 18 20.57 2.61 13.67
N TYR A 19 19.58 2.39 14.54
CA TYR A 19 19.58 3.00 15.87
C TYR A 19 20.65 2.41 16.76
N ILE A 20 20.87 1.08 16.73
CA ILE A 20 21.95 0.44 17.51
C ILE A 20 23.30 1.00 17.07
N ARG A 21 23.53 1.08 15.75
CA ARG A 21 24.77 1.63 15.19
C ARG A 21 25.01 3.07 15.63
N GLU A 22 24.00 3.92 15.49
CA GLU A 22 24.12 5.34 15.82
C GLU A 22 24.33 5.55 17.33
N LEU A 23 23.57 4.84 18.17
CA LEU A 23 23.73 4.90 19.63
C LEU A 23 25.12 4.45 20.09
N ALA A 24 25.71 3.44 19.42
CA ALA A 24 27.06 2.98 19.71
C ALA A 24 28.13 4.07 19.45
N VAL A 25 27.93 4.92 18.43
CA VAL A 25 28.84 6.07 18.16
C VAL A 25 28.91 7.02 19.35
N TYR A 26 27.81 7.18 20.09
CA TYR A 26 27.74 8.02 21.30
C TYR A 26 28.10 7.26 22.59
N GLY A 27 28.61 6.02 22.51
CA GLY A 27 28.97 5.21 23.67
C GLY A 27 27.77 4.69 24.47
N LEU A 28 26.59 4.61 23.83
CA LEU A 28 25.38 4.04 24.41
C LEU A 28 25.26 2.56 24.01
N GLU A 29 25.04 1.70 25.00
CA GLU A 29 24.84 0.27 24.79
C GLU A 29 23.34 0.03 24.57
N ALA A 30 22.94 -0.21 23.33
CA ALA A 30 21.54 -0.43 22.96
C ALA A 30 21.21 -1.92 22.82
N THR A 31 20.07 -2.35 23.36
CA THR A 31 19.49 -3.68 23.15
C THR A 31 18.14 -3.53 22.48
N LEU A 32 17.90 -4.24 21.38
CA LEU A 32 16.62 -4.22 20.66
C LEU A 32 15.77 -5.42 21.04
N ILE A 33 14.51 -5.15 21.43
CA ILE A 33 13.46 -6.15 21.60
C ILE A 33 12.40 -5.89 20.53
N PRO A 34 12.17 -6.84 19.60
CA PRO A 34 11.10 -6.73 18.64
C PRO A 34 9.75 -6.85 19.34
N VAL A 35 8.90 -5.84 19.19
CA VAL A 35 7.56 -5.78 19.81
C VAL A 35 6.42 -5.87 18.80
N LEU A 36 6.74 -6.00 17.50
CA LEU A 36 5.78 -6.17 16.43
C LEU A 36 6.20 -7.38 15.59
N SER A 37 5.21 -8.17 15.20
CA SER A 37 5.33 -9.22 14.18
C SER A 37 4.12 -9.14 13.27
N PHE A 38 4.29 -9.52 12.02
CA PHE A 38 3.23 -9.53 11.02
C PHE A 38 3.34 -10.80 10.19
N GLU A 39 2.19 -11.21 9.67
CA GLU A 39 2.09 -12.33 8.74
C GLU A 39 1.27 -11.89 7.52
N PHE A 40 1.64 -12.45 6.36
CA PHE A 40 0.89 -12.21 5.13
C PHE A 40 -0.25 -13.19 5.01
N LEU A 41 -1.47 -12.66 4.90
CA LEU A 41 -2.68 -13.47 4.76
C LEU A 41 -3.20 -13.46 3.33
N SER A 42 -3.85 -14.55 2.96
CA SER A 42 -4.63 -14.65 1.72
C SER A 42 -3.86 -14.32 0.43
N LEU A 43 -2.55 -14.57 0.39
CA LEU A 43 -1.69 -14.36 -0.78
C LEU A 43 -2.24 -14.98 -2.08
N PRO A 44 -2.82 -16.19 -2.10
CA PRO A 44 -3.39 -16.76 -3.32
C PRO A 44 -4.56 -15.94 -3.88
N SER A 45 -5.46 -15.48 -2.99
CA SER A 45 -6.60 -14.64 -3.40
C SER A 45 -6.13 -13.25 -3.86
N PHE A 46 -5.09 -12.71 -3.22
CA PHE A 46 -4.50 -11.45 -3.65
C PHE A 46 -3.91 -11.57 -5.05
N SER A 47 -3.12 -12.62 -5.30
CA SER A 47 -2.54 -12.94 -6.61
C SER A 47 -3.59 -13.15 -7.71
N GLU A 48 -4.70 -13.81 -7.38
CA GLU A 48 -5.82 -13.96 -8.31
C GLU A 48 -6.41 -12.60 -8.69
N LYS A 49 -6.69 -11.73 -7.71
CA LYS A 49 -7.23 -10.38 -7.96
C LYS A 49 -6.27 -9.52 -8.78
N LEU A 50 -4.97 -9.61 -8.53
CA LEU A 50 -3.92 -8.91 -9.29
C LEU A 50 -3.84 -9.33 -10.75
N SER A 51 -4.27 -10.56 -11.05
CA SER A 51 -4.30 -11.08 -12.42
C SER A 51 -5.47 -10.55 -13.26
N HIS A 52 -6.43 -9.86 -12.64
CA HIS A 52 -7.68 -9.38 -13.25
C HIS A 52 -7.85 -7.86 -13.08
N PRO A 53 -6.95 -7.03 -13.66
CA PRO A 53 -7.01 -5.57 -13.53
C PRO A 53 -8.33 -4.95 -14.02
N GLU A 54 -9.01 -5.58 -14.97
CA GLU A 54 -10.31 -5.15 -15.50
C GLU A 54 -11.41 -5.02 -14.45
N GLY A 55 -11.32 -5.75 -13.33
CA GLY A 55 -12.28 -5.68 -12.23
C GLY A 55 -12.10 -4.48 -11.30
N TYR A 56 -11.05 -3.68 -11.49
CA TYR A 56 -10.66 -2.63 -10.54
C TYR A 56 -10.38 -1.29 -11.24
N GLY A 57 -10.66 -0.19 -10.55
CA GLY A 57 -10.32 1.16 -11.02
C GLY A 57 -8.86 1.55 -10.78
N GLY A 58 -8.15 0.81 -9.91
CA GLY A 58 -6.80 1.17 -9.49
C GLY A 58 -6.29 0.37 -8.30
N LEU A 59 -5.11 0.72 -7.80
CA LEU A 59 -4.47 0.15 -6.62
C LEU A 59 -4.19 1.24 -5.57
N ILE A 60 -4.22 0.86 -4.30
CA ILE A 60 -3.87 1.74 -3.18
C ILE A 60 -2.93 0.97 -2.24
N PHE A 61 -1.73 1.48 -2.02
CA PHE A 61 -0.77 0.94 -1.06
C PHE A 61 -0.53 1.91 0.09
N THR A 62 -1.01 1.56 1.28
CA THR A 62 -0.87 2.41 2.48
C THR A 62 0.30 1.99 3.38
N SER A 63 0.97 0.87 3.06
CA SER A 63 2.07 0.32 3.84
C SER A 63 3.11 -0.36 2.93
N PRO A 64 4.41 -0.26 3.23
CA PRO A 64 5.46 -1.02 2.55
C PRO A 64 5.18 -2.53 2.54
N ARG A 65 4.58 -3.05 3.64
CA ARG A 65 4.23 -4.46 3.78
C ARG A 65 3.21 -4.92 2.72
N SER A 66 2.29 -4.05 2.29
CA SER A 66 1.35 -4.39 1.22
C SER A 66 2.04 -4.59 -0.13
N VAL A 67 3.17 -3.92 -0.35
CA VAL A 67 4.00 -4.08 -1.56
C VAL A 67 4.84 -5.35 -1.46
N GLU A 68 5.42 -5.63 -0.29
CA GLU A 68 6.12 -6.89 -0.02
C GLU A 68 5.20 -8.11 -0.23
N ALA A 69 3.92 -8.01 0.17
CA ALA A 69 2.93 -9.05 -0.09
C ALA A 69 2.70 -9.28 -1.60
N LEU A 70 2.71 -8.20 -2.39
CA LEU A 70 2.58 -8.27 -3.84
C LEU A 70 3.80 -8.95 -4.46
N GLU A 71 5.02 -8.57 -4.05
CA GLU A 71 6.26 -9.23 -4.48
C GLU A 71 6.22 -10.74 -4.18
N LEU A 72 5.81 -11.12 -2.95
CA LEU A 72 5.67 -12.51 -2.57
C LEU A 72 4.62 -13.28 -3.39
N CYS A 73 3.52 -12.63 -3.78
CA CYS A 73 2.53 -13.22 -4.69
C CYS A 73 3.13 -13.48 -6.08
N LEU A 74 3.93 -12.54 -6.60
CA LEU A 74 4.55 -12.67 -7.91
C LEU A 74 5.58 -13.80 -7.94
N GLU A 75 6.39 -13.92 -6.88
CA GLU A 75 7.41 -14.97 -6.72
C GLU A 75 6.78 -16.36 -6.57
N LYS A 76 5.83 -16.52 -5.62
CA LYS A 76 5.27 -17.84 -5.29
C LYS A 76 4.48 -18.48 -6.43
N ASP A 77 3.78 -17.67 -7.21
CA ASP A 77 2.95 -18.19 -8.31
C ASP A 77 3.69 -18.24 -9.65
N SER A 78 5.02 -18.00 -9.66
CA SER A 78 5.82 -17.87 -10.90
C SER A 78 5.23 -16.86 -11.89
N LYS A 79 4.53 -15.85 -11.37
CA LYS A 79 3.82 -14.83 -12.15
C LYS A 79 4.71 -13.65 -12.51
N THR A 80 5.96 -13.61 -12.07
CA THR A 80 6.93 -12.55 -12.40
C THR A 80 7.01 -12.29 -13.91
N GLU A 81 7.02 -13.34 -14.73
CA GLU A 81 7.04 -13.18 -16.20
C GLU A 81 5.74 -12.57 -16.74
N VAL A 82 4.59 -13.01 -16.23
CA VAL A 82 3.27 -12.48 -16.62
C VAL A 82 3.10 -11.03 -16.16
N TRP A 83 3.66 -10.70 -15.00
CA TRP A 83 3.70 -9.36 -14.45
C TRP A 83 4.44 -8.41 -15.37
N GLU A 84 5.72 -8.70 -15.63
CA GLU A 84 6.57 -7.85 -16.47
C GLU A 84 6.09 -7.79 -17.92
N LYS A 85 5.50 -8.87 -18.44
CA LYS A 85 5.06 -8.92 -19.84
C LYS A 85 3.72 -8.23 -20.10
N SER A 86 2.80 -8.17 -19.13
CA SER A 86 1.44 -7.68 -19.40
C SER A 86 0.73 -7.02 -18.23
N LEU A 87 0.77 -7.58 -17.01
CA LEU A 87 -0.05 -7.04 -15.92
C LEU A 87 0.44 -5.68 -15.45
N LYS A 88 1.75 -5.46 -15.39
CA LYS A 88 2.37 -4.19 -14.99
C LYS A 88 1.85 -3.01 -15.80
N GLU A 89 1.87 -3.11 -17.13
CA GLU A 89 1.35 -2.05 -18.01
C GLU A 89 -0.16 -1.85 -17.85
N LYS A 90 -0.92 -2.95 -17.68
CA LYS A 90 -2.37 -2.86 -17.42
C LYS A 90 -2.71 -2.16 -16.11
N TRP A 91 -1.88 -2.34 -15.09
CA TRP A 91 -2.03 -1.65 -13.81
C TRP A 91 -1.55 -0.20 -13.87
N ASN A 92 -0.48 0.12 -14.64
CA ASN A 92 -0.05 1.50 -14.89
C ASN A 92 -1.01 2.30 -15.76
N ALA A 93 -1.83 1.64 -16.58
CA ALA A 93 -2.93 2.28 -17.27
C ALA A 93 -4.09 2.70 -16.34
N LYS A 94 -4.00 2.41 -15.03
CA LYS A 94 -4.98 2.72 -13.99
C LYS A 94 -4.35 3.60 -12.92
N SER A 95 -5.18 4.15 -12.04
CA SER A 95 -4.68 4.95 -10.92
C SER A 95 -4.02 4.09 -9.86
N VAL A 96 -2.76 4.37 -9.54
CA VAL A 96 -2.04 3.73 -8.43
C VAL A 96 -1.71 4.80 -7.40
N TYR A 97 -2.17 4.58 -6.16
CA TYR A 97 -2.00 5.52 -5.06
C TYR A 97 -1.13 4.93 -3.95
N VAL A 98 -0.31 5.76 -3.31
CA VAL A 98 0.59 5.36 -2.23
C VAL A 98 0.53 6.33 -1.06
N VAL A 99 0.75 5.83 0.16
CA VAL A 99 1.05 6.67 1.33
C VAL A 99 2.51 6.48 1.74
N GLY A 100 3.26 7.58 1.77
CA GLY A 100 4.62 7.64 2.28
C GLY A 100 5.71 7.18 1.30
N ASN A 101 6.84 7.88 1.34
CA ASN A 101 7.98 7.66 0.43
C ASN A 101 8.56 6.24 0.52
N ALA A 102 8.51 5.61 1.69
CA ALA A 102 8.99 4.24 1.86
C ALA A 102 8.15 3.25 1.02
N THR A 103 6.84 3.42 1.01
CA THR A 103 5.92 2.61 0.20
C THR A 103 6.13 2.91 -1.29
N ALA A 104 6.17 4.19 -1.65
CA ALA A 104 6.38 4.64 -3.03
C ALA A 104 7.70 4.08 -3.63
N SER A 105 8.77 4.06 -2.83
CA SER A 105 10.06 3.49 -3.24
C SER A 105 9.97 2.00 -3.57
N LEU A 106 9.14 1.23 -2.87
CA LEU A 106 8.91 -0.18 -3.19
C LEU A 106 7.99 -0.35 -4.39
N VAL A 107 6.94 0.46 -4.50
CA VAL A 107 6.01 0.44 -5.65
C VAL A 107 6.74 0.78 -6.96
N SER A 108 7.70 1.71 -6.92
CA SER A 108 8.55 2.02 -8.07
C SER A 108 9.47 0.85 -8.45
N LYS A 109 9.95 0.04 -7.49
CA LYS A 109 10.80 -1.13 -7.77
C LYS A 109 10.08 -2.24 -8.52
N ILE A 110 8.80 -2.45 -8.22
CA ILE A 110 7.93 -3.37 -8.98
C ILE A 110 7.44 -2.76 -10.30
N GLY A 111 7.83 -1.51 -10.57
CA GLY A 111 7.62 -0.78 -11.80
C GLY A 111 6.20 -0.25 -11.99
N LEU A 112 5.52 0.06 -10.90
CA LEU A 112 4.26 0.79 -10.95
C LEU A 112 4.49 2.30 -10.76
N ASP A 113 3.74 3.10 -11.53
CA ASP A 113 3.76 4.56 -11.46
C ASP A 113 2.70 5.05 -10.47
N ALA A 114 3.12 5.43 -9.27
CA ALA A 114 2.22 5.76 -8.17
C ALA A 114 2.22 7.25 -7.80
N GLU A 115 1.07 7.72 -7.33
CA GLU A 115 0.86 9.10 -6.87
C GLU A 115 0.46 9.15 -5.39
N GLY A 116 0.58 10.34 -4.79
CA GLY A 116 0.07 10.58 -3.43
C GLY A 116 1.07 10.29 -2.31
N GLU A 117 2.33 9.98 -2.60
CA GLU A 117 3.37 9.72 -1.57
C GLU A 117 3.49 10.85 -0.53
N SER A 118 3.25 12.09 -0.97
CA SER A 118 3.27 13.32 -0.17
C SER A 118 1.98 13.59 0.63
N SER A 119 0.93 12.78 0.47
CA SER A 119 -0.31 12.90 1.25
C SER A 119 -0.06 12.76 2.76
N GLY A 120 0.93 11.97 3.15
CA GLY A 120 1.40 11.79 4.52
C GLY A 120 0.54 10.83 5.36
N ASN A 121 -0.77 10.77 5.16
CA ASN A 121 -1.67 9.82 5.84
C ASN A 121 -2.84 9.37 4.96
N ALA A 122 -3.61 8.39 5.45
CA ALA A 122 -4.72 7.79 4.72
C ALA A 122 -5.86 8.78 4.47
N GLU A 123 -6.14 9.68 5.42
CA GLU A 123 -7.21 10.67 5.32
C GLU A 123 -6.94 11.65 4.17
N LYS A 124 -5.75 12.23 4.12
CA LYS A 124 -5.35 13.15 3.06
C LYS A 124 -5.25 12.46 1.70
N LEU A 125 -4.86 11.19 1.66
CA LEU A 125 -4.87 10.43 0.42
C LEU A 125 -6.32 10.21 -0.06
N ALA A 126 -7.25 9.91 0.83
CA ALA A 126 -8.67 9.78 0.47
C ALA A 126 -9.25 11.11 -0.05
N GLU A 127 -8.93 12.23 0.59
CA GLU A 127 -9.30 13.57 0.10
C GLU A 127 -8.73 13.83 -1.31
N TYR A 128 -7.45 13.53 -1.53
CA TYR A 128 -6.80 13.64 -2.83
C TYR A 128 -7.54 12.82 -3.89
N ILE A 129 -7.78 11.54 -3.63
CA ILE A 129 -8.48 10.63 -4.55
C ILE A 129 -9.88 11.17 -4.89
N CYS A 130 -10.65 11.59 -3.89
CA CYS A 130 -12.00 12.14 -4.09
C CYS A 130 -11.98 13.43 -4.91
N SER A 131 -10.97 14.28 -4.72
CA SER A 131 -10.82 15.52 -5.48
C SER A 131 -10.39 15.29 -6.93
N SER A 132 -9.50 14.32 -7.18
CA SER A 132 -8.97 13.98 -8.50
C SER A 132 -9.96 13.20 -9.36
N THR A 133 -10.80 12.37 -8.73
CA THR A 133 -11.86 11.60 -9.41
C THR A 133 -13.13 12.41 -9.67
N GLY A 134 -13.24 13.62 -9.11
CA GLY A 134 -14.40 14.52 -9.23
C GLY A 134 -14.66 15.11 -10.62
N THR A 135 -13.88 14.75 -11.65
CA THR A 135 -14.00 15.33 -13.00
C THR A 135 -14.41 14.32 -14.09
N GLU A 136 -14.54 13.03 -13.79
CA GLU A 136 -15.13 12.03 -14.69
C GLU A 136 -16.43 11.47 -14.12
N ILE A 137 -17.38 12.36 -13.82
CA ILE A 137 -18.78 11.99 -13.98
C ILE A 137 -19.08 12.17 -15.47
N GLN A 138 -18.85 11.12 -16.27
CA GLN A 138 -19.63 11.00 -17.50
C GLN A 138 -21.09 11.03 -17.05
N GLU A 139 -21.83 12.04 -17.50
CA GLU A 139 -23.27 12.14 -17.42
C GLU A 139 -23.92 10.92 -18.11
N GLN A 140 -23.93 9.77 -17.44
CA GLN A 140 -24.83 8.69 -17.78
C GLN A 140 -26.13 8.93 -17.02
N SER A 141 -26.98 9.78 -17.63
CA SER A 141 -28.44 9.77 -17.56
C SER A 141 -29.05 9.26 -16.23
N TRP A 142 -29.17 10.15 -15.25
CA TRP A 142 -30.11 9.97 -14.15
C TRP A 142 -31.45 10.60 -14.53
N ALA A 143 -32.38 9.79 -15.03
CA ALA A 143 -33.78 10.16 -15.07
C ALA A 143 -34.37 9.96 -13.66
N CYS A 144 -34.45 11.03 -12.88
CA CYS A 144 -35.33 11.08 -11.70
C CYS A 144 -36.01 12.45 -11.61
N SER A 145 -37.34 12.43 -11.69
CA SER A 145 -38.23 13.57 -11.46
C SER A 145 -38.00 14.22 -10.07
N PRO A 146 -38.35 15.50 -9.91
CA PRO A 146 -37.85 16.32 -8.80
C PRO A 146 -38.63 16.08 -7.51
N GLY A 147 -37.91 15.86 -6.42
CA GLY A 147 -38.51 15.87 -5.08
C GLY A 147 -37.55 15.42 -3.99
N HIS A 148 -36.98 16.40 -3.29
CA HIS A 148 -36.46 16.31 -1.92
C HIS A 148 -35.17 15.48 -1.67
N LEU A 149 -34.09 16.23 -1.47
CA LEU A 149 -33.10 16.07 -0.39
C LEU A 149 -33.20 14.77 0.43
N CYS A 150 -32.28 13.84 0.17
CA CYS A 150 -31.81 12.93 1.22
C CYS A 150 -30.38 12.46 0.93
N GLN A 151 -29.51 12.75 1.90
CA GLN A 151 -28.35 11.94 2.32
C GLN A 151 -27.07 12.01 1.48
N LEU A 152 -26.13 12.83 1.98
CA LEU A 152 -24.74 12.41 2.12
C LEU A 152 -24.69 10.99 2.71
N GLY A 153 -24.29 10.01 1.92
CA GLY A 153 -24.14 8.65 2.43
C GLY A 153 -24.24 7.59 1.35
N ALA A 154 -23.26 7.55 0.44
CA ALA A 154 -22.83 6.37 -0.31
C ALA A 154 -21.96 6.83 -1.49
N ALA A 155 -20.66 6.97 -1.27
CA ALA A 155 -19.74 7.06 -2.40
C ALA A 155 -18.47 6.31 -2.03
N LEU A 156 -18.52 5.00 -2.28
CA LEU A 156 -17.50 4.17 -2.93
C LEU A 156 -17.45 2.78 -2.28
N PRO A 157 -17.64 1.69 -3.05
CA PRO A 157 -17.24 0.36 -2.61
C PRO A 157 -15.73 0.24 -2.84
N ILE A 158 -14.91 0.91 -2.03
CA ILE A 158 -13.48 0.60 -1.98
C ILE A 158 -13.38 -0.65 -1.09
N THR A 159 -13.33 -1.82 -1.71
CA THR A 159 -13.04 -3.06 -0.99
C THR A 159 -11.57 -3.01 -0.54
N LEU A 160 -11.31 -2.40 0.62
CA LEU A 160 -10.03 -2.56 1.32
C LEU A 160 -9.94 -4.01 1.76
N HIS A 161 -9.28 -4.85 0.97
CA HIS A 161 -8.87 -6.16 1.47
C HIS A 161 -7.66 -5.96 2.39
N THR A 162 -7.86 -6.21 3.68
CA THR A 162 -6.79 -6.27 4.67
C THR A 162 -5.88 -7.47 4.35
N VAL A 163 -4.69 -7.20 3.79
CA VAL A 163 -3.67 -8.24 3.49
C VAL A 163 -2.76 -8.52 4.70
N LEU A 164 -2.85 -7.70 5.75
CA LEU A 164 -1.98 -7.76 6.93
C LEU A 164 -2.79 -7.82 8.23
N THR A 165 -2.51 -8.82 9.06
CA THR A 165 -2.86 -8.82 10.48
C THR A 165 -1.63 -8.51 11.31
N LEU A 166 -1.75 -7.51 12.19
CA LEU A 166 -0.78 -7.26 13.24
C LEU A 166 -1.11 -8.21 14.40
N SER A 167 -0.19 -9.10 14.74
CA SER A 167 -0.26 -9.87 15.97
C SER A 167 0.42 -9.06 17.06
N PHE A 168 -0.35 -8.60 18.05
CA PHE A 168 0.14 -7.94 19.26
C PHE A 168 0.46 -8.97 20.35
#